data_AF-A0A0Q0GS59-F1
#
_entry.id   AF-A0A0Q0GS59-F1
#
_cell.length_a   1.000
_cell.length_b   1.000
_cell.length_c   1.000
_cell.angle_alpha   90.00
_cell.angle_beta   90.00
_cell.angle_gamma   90.00
#
_symmetry.space_group_name_H-M   'P 1'
#
loop_
_entity.id
_entity.type
_entity.pdbx_description
1 polymer ?
#
loop_
_entity_poly.entity_id
_entity_poly.type
_entity_poly.pdbx_seq_one_letter_code
_entity_poly.pdbx_strand_id
1 'polypeptide(L)' 'MTYTLGKQLQAEGFVHITDVVATLGDAEVRSQRTEIAKGVFMHRP' A
#
# COMPACT_ATOMS: atom_id res chain seq x y z
N MET A 1 -8.30 4.98 -3.21
CA MET A 1 -8.83 5.90 -2.18
C MET A 1 -8.01 5.83 -0.90
N THR A 2 -8.09 4.75 -0.09
CA THR A 2 -7.39 4.66 1.22
C THR A 2 -5.87 4.84 1.12
N TYR A 3 -5.23 4.23 0.12
CA TYR A 3 -3.79 4.38 -0.11
C TYR A 3 -3.36 5.82 -0.40
N THR A 4 -4.16 6.54 -1.19
CA THR A 4 -3.90 7.93 -1.56
C THR A 4 -3.97 8.84 -0.34
N LEU A 5 -4.97 8.64 0.52
CA LEU A 5 -5.09 9.38 1.78
C LEU A 5 -3.96 9.03 2.75
N GLY A 6 -3.64 7.73 2.90
CA GLY A 6 -2.53 7.28 3.73
C GLY A 6 -1.19 7.90 3.34
N LYS A 7 -0.93 8.06 2.03
CA LYS A 7 0.28 8.73 1.53
C LYS A 7 0.35 10.20 1.94
N GLN A 8 -0.75 10.95 1.83
CA GLN A 8 -0.80 12.36 2.25
C GLN A 8 -0.61 12.49 3.77
N LEU A 9 -1.33 11.69 4.55
CA LEU A 9 -1.22 11.67 6.01
C LEU A 9 0.20 11.30 6.49
N GLN A 10 0.89 10.43 5.75
CA GLN A 10 2.29 10.10 6.04
C GLN A 10 3.26 11.22 5.68
N ALA A 11 3.02 11.95 4.58
CA ALA A 11 3.82 13.12 4.21
C ALA A 11 3.67 14.28 5.22
N GLU A 12 2.47 14.45 5.77
CA GLU A 12 2.16 15.45 6.79
C GLU A 12 2.56 15.01 8.22
N GLY A 13 3.04 13.78 8.40
CA GLY A 13 3.53 13.28 9.68
C GLY A 13 2.46 12.79 10.65
N PHE A 14 1.21 12.66 10.22
CA PHE A 14 0.11 12.15 11.05
C PHE A 14 0.20 10.65 11.30
N VAL A 15 0.70 9.89 10.33
CA VAL A 15 0.85 8.44 10.43
C VAL A 15 2.19 7.99 9.86
N HIS A 16 2.65 6.82 10.30
CA HIS A 16 3.78 6.13 9.69
C HIS A 16 3.36 4.69 9.36
N ILE A 17 3.01 4.43 8.11
CA ILE A 17 2.59 3.11 7.66
C ILE A 17 3.85 2.26 7.48
N THR A 18 4.05 1.27 8.36
CA THR A 18 5.21 0.38 8.33
C THR A 18 4.95 -0.88 7.51
N ASP A 19 3.76 -1.47 7.66
CA ASP A 19 3.44 -2.79 7.13
C ASP A 19 2.05 -2.81 6.48
N VAL A 20 1.93 -3.60 5.41
CA VAL A 20 0.68 -3.77 4.66
C VAL A 20 0.53 -5.24 4.28
N VAL A 21 -0.69 -5.77 4.44
CA VAL A 21 -1.01 -7.16 4.10
C VAL A 21 -2.08 -7.18 3.01
N ALA A 22 -1.77 -7.80 1.87
CA ALA A 22 -2.75 -8.06 0.81
C ALA A 22 -3.44 -9.40 1.04
N THR A 23 -4.78 -9.40 1.02
CA THR A 23 -5.61 -10.59 1.22
C THR A 23 -6.61 -10.77 0.05
N LEU A 24 -7.45 -11.81 0.13
CA LEU A 24 -8.46 -12.22 -0.85
C LEU A 24 -7.89 -12.81 -2.16
N GLY A 25 -8.51 -13.91 -2.62
CA GLY A 25 -8.04 -14.71 -3.75
C GLY A 25 -7.06 -15.82 -3.34
N ASP A 26 -6.63 -16.62 -4.32
CA ASP A 26 -5.60 -17.63 -4.13
C ASP A 26 -4.21 -17.01 -3.88
N ALA A 27 -3.19 -17.87 -3.74
CA ALA A 27 -1.83 -17.43 -3.45
C ALA A 27 -1.26 -16.52 -4.55
N GLU A 28 -1.54 -16.81 -5.82
CA GLU A 28 -1.03 -16.03 -6.95
C GLU A 28 -1.71 -14.67 -7.02
N VAL A 29 -3.03 -14.62 -6.87
CA VAL A 29 -3.80 -13.37 -6.82
C VAL A 29 -3.33 -12.47 -5.68
N ARG A 30 -3.06 -13.03 -4.49
CA ARG A 30 -2.52 -12.25 -3.35
C ARG A 30 -1.10 -11.74 -3.62
N SER A 31 -0.28 -12.53 -4.31
CA SER A 31 1.05 -12.11 -4.74
C SER A 31 0.97 -10.90 -5.69
N GLN A 32 0.12 -10.98 -6.73
CA GLN A 32 -0.09 -9.88 -7.68
C GLN A 32 -0.60 -8.60 -6.98
N ARG A 33 -1.56 -8.74 -6.05
CA ARG A 33 -2.07 -7.61 -5.26
C ARG A 33 -0.98 -6.97 -4.39
N THR A 34 -0.07 -7.79 -3.84
CA THR A 34 1.08 -7.30 -3.07
C THR A 34 2.00 -6.44 -3.93
N GLU A 35 2.29 -6.87 -5.16
CA GLU A 35 3.14 -6.11 -6.07
C GLU A 35 2.48 -4.79 -6.51
N ILE A 36 1.17 -4.79 -6.78
CA ILE A 36 0.43 -3.55 -7.05
C ILE A 36 0.49 -2.60 -5.84
N ALA A 37 0.26 -3.12 -4.62
CA ALA A 37 0.30 -2.32 -3.41
C ALA A 37 1.70 -1.72 -3.17
N LYS A 38 2.76 -2.52 -3.31
CA LYS A 38 4.15 -2.03 -3.27
C LYS A 38 4.39 -0.90 -4.27
N GLY A 39 3.93 -1.06 -5.52
CA GLY A 39 3.99 -0.01 -6.52
C GLY A 39 3.34 1.29 -6.03
N VAL A 40 2.14 1.23 -5.46
CA VAL A 40 1.43 2.43 -4.98
C VAL A 40 2.11 3.10 -3.78
N PHE A 41 2.64 2.32 -2.82
CA PHE A 41 3.31 2.86 -1.62
C PHE A 41 4.75 3.32 -1.87
N MET A 42 5.50 2.58 -2.68
CA MET A 42 6.94 2.82 -2.91
C MET A 42 7.22 3.71 -4.11
N HIS A 43 6.22 4.05 -4.92
CA HIS A 43 6.39 5.04 -5.99
C HIS A 43 6.62 6.42 -5.37
N ARG A 44 7.89 6.82 -5.34
CA ARG A 44 8.26 8.23 -5.18
C ARG A 44 7.82 8.98 -6.45
N PRO A 45 7.20 10.15 -6.32
CA PRO A 45 7.17 11.10 -7.43
C PRO A 45 8.60 11.53 -7.81
#